data_AF-A0A418GGR3-F1
#
_entry.id   AF-A0A418GGR3-F1
#
_cell.length_a   1.000
_cell.length_b   1.000
_cell.length_c   1.000
_cell.angle_alpha   90.00
_cell.angle_beta   90.00
_cell.angle_gamma   90.00
#
_symmetry.space_group_name_H-M   'P 1'
#
loop_
_entity.id
_entity.type
_entity.pdbx_description
1 polymer ?
#
loop_
_entity_poly.entity_id
_entity_poly.type
_entity_poly.pdbx_seq_one_letter_code
_entity_poly.pdbx_strand_id
1 'polypeptide(L)'
;VSNSQLNALVTSKVKEVYQSNVNVYASLLQAQPVKVYVTGFVRNPGLYGGVTSDSLLNYLIKAGGVDPERGSYVDIVVKRGNRVRSNVNLYDFLLNGKLGLSQFADGDTIIVGPRQHTFSVQGDVFNSYDFEFRESSIPVTEALSWARPKPGATHITIMRKQGLQKRSEYYPISSAPGRMLQNGDTLIVSTDRYAGTIQVRVEGAHSGEHAMVLPYGSTMRAVLEKVRPNSMSQMNAVQLYRPSVAQRQKEMLNLSLQKLEEASLSAQSSTKEEASLRMQEAQLISRFVAKARTVVPKGEVILNESNIDSVLLEDGDVINIPEKTSLVMVHGEVLFPNAVSWQKGMTTEDYIEKCGGLTQKSGNARIIVIRQNGAAVNAEDVDSLKPGDEIMVLPKYESKNIEVTRGISTILYQLAVGAKVILSL
;
A
#
# COMPACT_ATOMS: atom_id res chain seq x y z
N VAL A 1 41.55 -28.79 33.05
CA VAL A 1 42.31 -29.08 31.79
C VAL A 1 41.28 -29.12 30.68
N SER A 2 41.47 -28.38 29.57
CA SER A 2 40.53 -28.47 28.45
C SER A 2 40.58 -29.87 27.84
N ASN A 3 39.49 -30.33 27.21
CA ASN A 3 39.48 -31.62 26.52
C ASN A 3 40.62 -31.72 25.48
N SER A 4 40.93 -30.61 24.81
CA SER A 4 42.03 -30.51 23.85
C SER A 4 43.43 -30.79 24.45
N GLN A 5 43.62 -30.55 25.75
CA GLN A 5 44.88 -30.73 26.45
C GLN A 5 44.94 -32.05 27.24
N LEU A 6 43.82 -32.77 27.34
CA LEU A 6 43.68 -33.93 28.21
C LEU A 6 44.60 -35.09 27.77
N ASN A 7 44.59 -35.44 26.49
CA ASN A 7 45.45 -36.50 25.95
C ASN A 7 46.93 -36.20 26.14
N ALA A 8 47.36 -34.96 25.88
CA ALA A 8 48.75 -34.55 26.06
C ALA A 8 49.17 -34.65 27.54
N LEU A 9 48.32 -34.18 28.46
CA LEU A 9 48.60 -34.22 29.89
C LEU A 9 48.68 -35.66 30.41
N VAL A 10 47.68 -36.50 30.12
CA VAL A 10 47.66 -37.90 30.58
C VAL A 10 48.84 -38.66 29.99
N THR A 11 49.14 -38.47 28.69
CA THR A 11 50.32 -39.07 28.06
C THR A 11 51.62 -38.64 28.75
N SER A 12 51.75 -37.35 29.10
CA SER A 12 52.95 -36.85 29.79
C SER A 12 53.14 -37.52 31.16
N LYS A 13 52.05 -37.69 31.93
CA LYS A 13 52.08 -38.31 33.26
C LYS A 13 52.32 -39.81 33.23
N VAL A 14 51.78 -40.51 32.24
CA VAL A 14 52.02 -41.96 32.09
C VAL A 14 53.47 -42.24 31.68
N LYS A 15 54.08 -41.36 30.87
CA LYS A 15 55.49 -41.48 30.46
C LYS A 15 56.50 -41.19 31.59
N GLU A 16 56.08 -40.56 32.69
CA GLU A 16 56.93 -40.42 33.89
C GLU A 16 57.22 -41.78 34.55
N VAL A 17 56.33 -42.76 34.38
CA VAL A 17 56.42 -44.09 35.02
C VAL A 17 56.81 -45.17 33.99
N TYR A 18 56.27 -45.11 32.77
CA TYR A 18 56.52 -46.09 31.72
C TYR A 18 57.31 -45.47 30.56
N GLN A 19 58.57 -45.89 30.40
CA GLN A 19 59.54 -45.23 29.53
C GLN A 19 59.55 -45.73 28.07
N SER A 20 58.79 -46.77 27.71
CA SER A 20 58.83 -47.35 26.35
C SER A 20 57.50 -47.98 25.93
N ASN A 21 57.16 -47.86 24.64
CA ASN A 21 56.01 -48.52 23.98
C ASN A 21 54.61 -48.26 24.58
N VAL A 22 54.35 -47.07 25.12
CA VAL A 22 53.04 -46.70 25.67
C VAL A 22 52.30 -45.72 24.76
N ASN A 23 51.15 -46.16 24.24
CA ASN A 23 50.18 -45.33 23.54
C ASN A 23 48.97 -45.10 24.44
N VAL A 24 48.68 -43.84 24.78
CA VAL A 24 47.59 -43.46 25.67
C VAL A 24 46.56 -42.65 24.88
N TYR A 25 45.30 -43.03 25.02
CA TYR A 25 44.17 -42.29 24.50
C TYR A 25 43.15 -42.11 25.63
N ALA A 26 42.83 -40.86 25.94
CA ALA A 26 41.79 -40.47 26.86
C ALA A 26 40.60 -39.90 26.07
N SER A 27 39.43 -40.50 26.30
CA SER A 27 38.14 -40.01 25.79
C SER A 27 37.24 -39.64 26.96
N LEU A 28 36.46 -38.57 26.80
CA LEU A 28 35.44 -38.21 27.77
C LEU A 28 34.32 -39.27 27.75
N LEU A 29 34.21 -40.07 28.81
CA LEU A 29 33.18 -41.11 28.93
C LEU A 29 31.80 -40.55 29.29
N GLN A 30 31.74 -39.53 30.15
CA GLN A 30 30.49 -38.91 30.57
C GLN A 30 30.73 -37.43 30.90
N ALA A 31 29.89 -36.54 30.37
CA ALA A 31 29.94 -35.13 30.74
C ALA A 31 29.39 -34.96 32.16
N GLN A 32 30.14 -34.27 33.03
CA GLN A 32 29.73 -34.08 34.41
C GLN A 32 28.45 -33.23 34.47
N PRO A 33 27.36 -33.73 35.08
CA PRO A 33 26.14 -32.96 35.24
C PRO A 33 26.38 -31.81 36.23
N VAL A 34 25.80 -30.66 35.93
CA VAL A 34 25.88 -29.44 36.76
C VAL A 34 24.51 -28.80 36.88
N LYS A 35 24.24 -28.14 38.00
CA LYS A 35 23.05 -27.31 38.19
C LYS A 35 23.47 -25.84 38.23
N VAL A 36 22.87 -25.04 37.34
CA VAL A 36 23.18 -23.61 37.17
C VAL A 36 21.91 -22.81 37.47
N TYR A 37 22.04 -21.77 38.27
CA TYR A 37 20.96 -20.83 38.53
C TYR A 37 20.83 -19.84 37.37
N VAL A 38 19.62 -19.64 36.87
CA VAL A 38 19.30 -18.59 35.91
C VAL A 38 18.32 -17.64 36.58
N THR A 39 18.73 -16.39 36.79
CA THR A 39 18.00 -15.41 37.60
C THR A 39 17.98 -14.03 36.94
N GLY A 40 17.26 -13.09 37.54
CA GLY A 40 17.04 -11.75 36.99
C GLY A 40 15.85 -11.72 36.02
N PHE A 41 15.95 -10.93 34.96
CA PHE A 41 14.87 -10.66 34.01
C PHE A 41 14.80 -11.70 32.89
N VAL A 42 14.63 -12.96 33.27
CA VAL A 42 14.26 -14.07 32.38
C VAL A 42 12.78 -14.43 32.57
N ARG A 43 12.18 -15.15 31.62
CA ARG A 43 10.75 -15.52 31.73
C ARG A 43 10.48 -16.45 32.92
N ASN A 44 11.33 -17.45 33.11
CA ASN A 44 11.22 -18.41 34.21
C ASN A 44 12.55 -18.48 34.98
N PRO A 45 12.74 -17.67 36.04
CA PRO A 45 13.90 -17.80 36.90
C PRO A 45 13.91 -19.13 37.64
N GLY A 46 15.06 -19.78 37.77
CA GLY A 46 15.12 -21.10 38.41
C GLY A 46 16.48 -21.79 38.36
N LEU A 47 16.53 -23.01 38.89
CA LEU A 47 17.69 -23.89 38.86
C LEU A 47 17.56 -24.89 37.71
N TYR A 48 18.54 -24.91 36.82
CA TYR A 48 18.50 -25.72 35.60
C TYR A 48 19.66 -26.72 35.56
N GLY A 49 19.33 -27.98 35.29
CA GLY A 49 20.32 -29.03 35.04
C GLY A 49 20.91 -28.94 33.64
N GLY A 50 22.20 -29.24 33.51
CA GLY A 50 22.91 -29.32 32.24
C GLY A 50 24.25 -30.03 32.41
N VAL A 51 25.15 -29.81 31.46
CA VAL A 51 26.53 -30.33 31.51
C VAL A 51 27.54 -29.18 31.47
N THR A 52 28.76 -29.44 31.94
CA THR A 52 29.83 -28.42 32.02
C THR A 52 30.14 -27.69 30.71
N SER A 53 29.87 -28.32 29.56
CA SER A 53 30.08 -27.78 28.21
C SER A 53 28.87 -27.08 27.61
N ASP A 54 27.73 -27.06 28.29
CA ASP A 54 26.53 -26.37 27.79
C ASP A 54 26.80 -24.86 27.64
N SER A 55 26.22 -24.26 26.60
CA SER A 55 26.36 -22.82 26.38
C SER A 55 25.44 -22.02 27.29
N LEU A 56 25.78 -20.74 27.49
CA LEU A 56 24.89 -19.80 28.18
C LEU A 56 23.51 -19.72 27.49
N LEU A 57 23.47 -19.78 26.16
CA LEU A 57 22.22 -19.80 25.40
C LEU A 57 21.35 -21.00 25.76
N ASN A 58 21.93 -22.18 25.97
CA ASN A 58 21.16 -23.37 26.36
C ASN A 58 20.41 -23.14 27.69
N TYR A 59 21.09 -22.56 28.67
CA TYR A 59 20.49 -22.23 29.97
C TYR A 59 19.44 -21.12 29.86
N LEU A 60 19.67 -20.09 29.05
CA LEU A 60 18.66 -19.05 28.79
C LEU A 60 17.43 -19.64 28.09
N ILE A 61 17.59 -20.53 27.11
CA ILE A 61 16.48 -21.21 26.42
C ILE A 61 15.67 -22.04 27.41
N LYS A 62 16.33 -22.81 28.30
CA LYS A 62 15.65 -23.58 29.37
C LYS A 62 14.86 -22.67 30.33
N ALA A 63 15.35 -21.44 30.57
CA ALA A 63 14.65 -20.42 31.35
C ALA A 63 13.53 -19.69 30.57
N GLY A 64 13.23 -20.10 29.33
CA GLY A 64 12.23 -19.47 28.48
C GLY A 64 12.72 -18.22 27.75
N GLY A 65 14.02 -17.93 27.81
CA GLY A 65 14.65 -16.75 27.21
C GLY A 65 14.69 -15.52 28.11
N VAL A 66 15.35 -14.47 27.62
CA VAL A 66 15.33 -13.13 28.21
C VAL A 66 13.90 -12.57 28.10
N ASP A 67 13.43 -11.92 29.17
CA ASP A 67 12.15 -11.21 29.13
C ASP A 67 12.23 -10.06 28.10
N PRO A 68 11.38 -10.04 27.06
CA PRO A 68 11.50 -9.07 25.98
C PRO A 68 11.20 -7.62 26.38
N GLU A 69 10.43 -7.41 27.45
CA GLU A 69 10.06 -6.08 27.92
C GLU A 69 11.06 -5.56 28.96
N ARG A 70 11.51 -6.44 29.85
CA ARG A 70 12.26 -6.06 31.06
C ARG A 70 13.71 -6.49 31.07
N GLY A 71 14.08 -7.50 30.28
CA GLY A 71 15.41 -8.11 30.34
C GLY A 71 16.41 -7.49 29.38
N SER A 72 17.65 -7.37 29.86
CA SER A 72 18.76 -6.84 29.05
C SER A 72 19.37 -7.93 28.16
N TYR A 73 19.57 -7.59 26.90
CA TYR A 73 20.31 -8.41 25.94
C TYR A 73 21.81 -8.05 25.94
N VAL A 74 22.18 -6.88 26.49
CA VAL A 74 23.58 -6.38 26.51
C VAL A 74 24.27 -6.54 27.86
N ASP A 75 23.49 -6.73 28.93
CA ASP A 75 23.94 -6.90 30.33
C ASP A 75 23.50 -8.25 30.90
N ILE A 76 24.30 -9.28 30.59
CA ILE A 76 24.16 -10.62 31.19
C ILE A 76 25.47 -10.99 31.87
N VAL A 77 25.39 -11.34 33.15
CA VAL A 77 26.57 -11.63 33.99
C VAL A 77 26.58 -13.10 34.40
N VAL A 78 27.71 -13.76 34.19
CA VAL A 78 27.95 -15.11 34.73
C VAL A 78 28.81 -14.99 35.99
N LYS A 79 28.35 -15.58 37.10
CA LYS A 79 29.05 -15.59 38.39
C LYS A 79 29.29 -17.00 38.89
N ARG A 80 30.39 -17.16 39.64
CA ARG A 80 30.68 -18.34 40.47
C ARG A 80 30.90 -17.88 41.90
N GLY A 81 29.93 -18.13 42.78
CA GLY A 81 29.86 -17.44 44.07
C GLY A 81 29.86 -15.93 43.88
N ASN A 82 30.77 -15.22 44.56
CA ASN A 82 30.88 -13.76 44.47
C ASN A 82 31.76 -13.24 43.32
N ARG A 83 32.39 -14.12 42.53
CA ARG A 83 33.30 -13.72 41.45
C ARG A 83 32.59 -13.67 40.10
N VAL A 84 32.67 -12.52 39.42
CA VAL A 84 32.23 -12.38 38.02
C VAL A 84 33.20 -13.13 37.11
N ARG A 85 32.66 -14.04 36.30
CA ARG A 85 33.38 -14.88 35.35
C ARG A 85 33.42 -14.26 33.96
N SER A 86 32.30 -13.70 33.51
CA SER A 86 32.15 -13.08 32.21
C SER A 86 30.93 -12.16 32.17
N ASN A 87 31.01 -11.14 31.31
CA ASN A 87 29.88 -10.33 30.89
C ASN A 87 29.56 -10.70 29.44
N VAL A 88 28.28 -10.84 29.12
CA VAL A 88 27.81 -11.34 27.83
C VAL A 88 26.86 -10.33 27.20
N ASN A 89 27.14 -10.00 25.94
CA ASN A 89 26.25 -9.25 25.06
C ASN A 89 25.67 -10.23 24.03
N LEU A 90 24.37 -10.48 24.09
CA LEU A 90 23.69 -11.39 23.15
C LEU A 90 23.67 -10.85 21.73
N TYR A 91 23.78 -9.53 21.50
CA TYR A 91 23.88 -8.99 20.15
C TYR A 91 25.15 -9.43 19.43
N ASP A 92 26.25 -9.71 20.14
CA ASP A 92 27.46 -10.25 19.52
C ASP A 92 27.19 -11.62 18.87
N PHE A 93 26.30 -12.40 19.48
CA PHE A 93 25.86 -13.67 18.92
C PHE A 93 24.81 -13.47 17.82
N LEU A 94 23.76 -12.68 18.07
CA LEU A 94 22.65 -12.50 17.14
C LEU A 94 23.06 -11.83 15.83
N LEU A 95 24.03 -10.91 15.88
CA LEU A 95 24.49 -10.15 14.72
C LEU A 95 25.77 -10.72 14.11
N ASN A 96 26.72 -11.18 14.94
CA ASN A 96 28.06 -11.58 14.48
C ASN A 96 28.35 -13.07 14.68
N GLY A 97 27.43 -13.86 15.24
CA GLY A 97 27.63 -15.28 15.52
C GLY A 97 28.67 -15.58 16.59
N LYS A 98 29.12 -14.58 17.36
CA LYS A 98 30.17 -14.72 18.37
C LYS A 98 29.57 -14.93 19.75
N LEU A 99 29.88 -16.06 20.37
CA LEU A 99 29.56 -16.31 21.78
C LEU A 99 30.79 -16.91 22.47
N GLY A 100 31.12 -16.40 23.66
CA GLY A 100 32.19 -16.97 24.47
C GLY A 100 31.86 -18.39 24.93
N LEU A 101 32.86 -19.27 24.91
CA LEU A 101 32.76 -20.61 25.50
C LEU A 101 32.88 -20.50 27.03
N SER A 102 31.84 -20.89 27.75
CA SER A 102 31.81 -20.91 29.22
C SER A 102 31.80 -22.35 29.72
N GLN A 103 32.72 -22.69 30.63
CA GLN A 103 32.67 -23.96 31.36
C GLN A 103 31.91 -23.76 32.67
N PHE A 104 30.66 -24.23 32.71
CA PHE A 104 29.81 -24.12 33.88
C PHE A 104 30.16 -25.17 34.94
N ALA A 105 30.01 -24.80 36.19
CA ALA A 105 30.11 -25.67 37.36
C ALA A 105 28.83 -25.60 38.19
N ASP A 106 28.68 -26.56 39.11
CA ASP A 106 27.56 -26.58 40.04
C ASP A 106 27.54 -25.31 40.90
N GLY A 107 26.38 -24.66 40.99
CA GLY A 107 26.21 -23.40 41.72
C GLY A 107 26.64 -22.13 40.97
N ASP A 108 27.02 -22.23 39.69
CA ASP A 108 27.16 -21.04 38.84
C ASP A 108 25.81 -20.34 38.66
N THR A 109 25.85 -19.01 38.52
CA THR A 109 24.65 -18.18 38.35
C THR A 109 24.76 -17.32 37.10
N ILE A 110 23.79 -17.42 36.21
CA ILE A 110 23.57 -16.53 35.08
C ILE A 110 22.52 -15.50 35.51
N ILE A 111 22.90 -14.23 35.50
CA ILE A 111 22.05 -13.12 35.93
C ILE A 111 21.77 -12.25 34.71
N VAL A 112 20.51 -12.12 34.35
CA VAL A 112 20.06 -11.18 33.31
C VAL A 112 19.67 -9.86 33.96
N GLY A 113 20.39 -8.80 33.62
CA GLY A 113 20.15 -7.46 34.15
C GLY A 113 18.85 -6.82 33.62
N PRO A 114 18.38 -5.73 34.26
CA PRO A 114 17.25 -4.95 33.76
C PRO A 114 17.62 -4.21 32.47
N ARG A 115 16.68 -4.14 31.54
CA ARG A 115 16.80 -3.34 30.32
C ARG A 115 17.03 -1.86 30.66
N GLN A 116 18.06 -1.24 30.08
CA GLN A 116 18.46 0.13 30.45
C GLN A 116 18.01 1.18 29.43
N HIS A 117 18.68 1.24 28.28
CA HIS A 117 18.43 2.26 27.27
C HIS A 117 17.94 1.61 25.97
N THR A 118 16.84 2.11 25.44
CA THR A 118 16.23 1.56 24.23
C THR A 118 15.92 2.63 23.20
N PHE A 119 15.89 2.24 21.93
CA PHE A 119 15.29 3.05 20.87
C PHE A 119 14.48 2.14 19.97
N SER A 120 13.42 2.69 19.39
CA SER A 120 12.54 1.96 18.47
C SER A 120 12.89 2.31 17.03
N VAL A 121 12.92 1.34 16.14
CA VAL A 121 13.11 1.56 14.70
C VAL A 121 11.85 1.15 13.94
N GLN A 122 11.43 2.01 13.02
CA GLN A 122 10.23 1.80 12.19
C GLN A 122 10.45 2.25 10.74
N GLY A 123 9.54 1.85 9.85
CA GLY A 123 9.50 2.29 8.46
C GLY A 123 10.27 1.38 7.49
N ASP A 124 11.00 1.98 6.55
CA ASP A 124 11.69 1.30 5.44
C ASP A 124 12.98 0.61 5.89
N VAL A 125 12.87 -0.34 6.81
CA VAL A 125 13.96 -1.14 7.38
C VAL A 125 13.64 -2.63 7.36
N PHE A 126 14.66 -3.49 7.36
CA PHE A 126 14.45 -4.93 7.54
C PHE A 126 14.19 -5.30 8.99
N ASN A 127 14.87 -4.63 9.93
CA ASN A 127 14.79 -4.92 11.35
C ASN A 127 14.04 -3.79 12.09
N SER A 128 12.71 -3.86 12.04
CA SER A 128 11.81 -2.90 12.70
C SER A 128 11.53 -3.34 14.14
N TYR A 129 12.50 -3.14 15.04
CA TYR A 129 12.45 -3.61 16.43
C TYR A 129 12.83 -2.52 17.43
N ASP A 130 12.62 -2.82 18.71
CA ASP A 130 13.20 -2.06 19.82
C ASP A 130 14.58 -2.62 20.14
N PHE A 131 15.61 -1.80 19.96
CA PHE A 131 16.99 -2.15 20.24
C PHE A 131 17.39 -1.63 21.60
N GLU A 132 18.24 -2.37 22.29
CA GLU A 132 18.88 -1.93 23.52
C GLU A 132 20.32 -1.49 23.25
N PHE A 133 20.81 -0.50 23.99
CA PHE A 133 22.19 -0.05 23.92
C PHE A 133 22.71 0.28 25.33
N ARG A 134 24.04 0.25 25.50
CA ARG A 134 24.66 0.35 26.83
C ARG A 134 24.69 1.76 27.38
N GLU A 135 25.04 2.72 26.54
CA GLU A 135 25.20 4.12 26.92
C GLU A 135 23.87 4.87 26.88
N SER A 136 23.83 6.12 27.35
CA SER A 136 22.62 6.97 27.28
C SER A 136 22.35 7.53 25.89
N SER A 137 23.33 7.41 24.97
CA SER A 137 23.19 7.74 23.57
C SER A 137 23.89 6.74 22.64
N ILE A 138 23.43 6.65 21.39
CA ILE A 138 24.03 5.81 20.35
C ILE A 138 24.09 6.59 19.02
N PRO A 139 25.17 6.48 18.21
CA PRO A 139 25.21 7.06 16.88
C PRO A 139 24.10 6.52 15.98
N VAL A 140 23.45 7.40 15.22
CA VAL A 140 22.40 6.99 14.26
C VAL A 140 22.97 6.04 13.21
N THR A 141 24.24 6.19 12.83
CA THR A 141 24.92 5.27 11.89
C THR A 141 24.98 3.85 12.41
N GLU A 142 25.25 3.66 13.70
CA GLU A 142 25.26 2.34 14.34
C GLU A 142 23.84 1.79 14.45
N ALA A 143 22.89 2.60 14.88
CA ALA A 143 21.47 2.24 14.91
C ALA A 143 20.95 1.80 13.53
N LEU A 144 21.33 2.50 12.46
CA LEU A 144 21.00 2.14 11.08
C LEU A 144 21.67 0.83 10.65
N SER A 145 22.88 0.52 11.13
CA SER A 145 23.52 -0.77 10.84
C SER A 145 22.72 -1.95 11.42
N TRP A 146 22.10 -1.76 12.60
CA TRP A 146 21.24 -2.76 13.23
C TRP A 146 19.86 -2.83 12.56
N ALA A 147 19.28 -1.67 12.23
CA ALA A 147 18.00 -1.55 11.54
C ALA A 147 18.01 -2.15 10.13
N ARG A 148 19.14 -2.05 9.42
CA ARG A 148 19.31 -2.39 8.01
C ARG A 148 18.23 -1.75 7.12
N PRO A 149 18.36 -0.46 6.75
CA PRO A 149 17.48 0.20 5.80
C PRO A 149 17.27 -0.60 4.53
N LYS A 150 16.03 -0.63 4.04
CA LYS A 150 15.71 -1.25 2.75
C LYS A 150 16.36 -0.47 1.61
N PRO A 151 16.69 -1.13 0.48
CA PRO A 151 17.13 -0.43 -0.72
C PRO A 151 16.11 0.65 -1.10
N GLY A 152 16.58 1.90 -1.15
CA GLY A 152 15.79 3.03 -1.59
C GLY A 152 15.30 3.98 -0.50
N ALA A 153 15.50 3.66 0.78
CA ALA A 153 15.33 4.61 1.87
C ALA A 153 16.21 5.86 1.65
N THR A 154 15.61 7.05 1.79
CA THR A 154 16.30 8.32 1.52
C THR A 154 16.40 9.21 2.75
N HIS A 155 15.52 9.03 3.74
CA HIS A 155 15.41 9.93 4.89
C HIS A 155 15.25 9.18 6.21
N ILE A 156 15.54 9.91 7.27
CA ILE A 156 15.35 9.51 8.66
C ILE A 156 14.61 10.59 9.41
N THR A 157 13.71 10.15 10.30
CA THR A 157 13.07 11.00 11.29
C THR A 157 13.48 10.52 12.67
N ILE A 158 14.01 11.42 13.49
CA ILE A 158 14.27 11.15 14.90
C ILE A 158 13.14 11.80 15.70
N MET A 159 12.30 10.95 16.29
CA MET A 159 11.26 11.38 17.22
C MET A 159 11.76 11.24 18.66
N ARG A 160 12.04 12.38 19.30
CA ARG A 160 12.45 12.46 20.70
C ARG A 160 11.22 12.33 21.60
N LYS A 161 11.25 11.39 22.54
CA LYS A 161 10.18 11.16 23.54
C LYS A 161 10.55 11.62 24.95
N GLN A 162 11.70 12.27 25.12
CA GLN A 162 12.15 12.76 26.42
C GLN A 162 11.54 14.14 26.74
N GLY A 163 11.06 14.31 27.97
CA GLY A 163 10.48 15.57 28.45
C GLY A 163 9.01 15.79 28.07
N LEU A 164 8.51 17.01 28.27
CA LEU A 164 7.10 17.36 28.03
C LEU A 164 6.79 17.68 26.56
N GLN A 165 7.81 17.94 25.73
CA GLN A 165 7.66 18.32 24.33
C GLN A 165 8.09 17.20 23.40
N LYS A 166 7.20 16.80 22.50
CA LYS A 166 7.51 15.89 21.40
C LYS A 166 8.26 16.67 20.31
N ARG A 167 9.54 16.36 20.11
CA ARG A 167 10.36 16.96 19.05
C ARG A 167 10.63 15.95 17.95
N SER A 168 10.42 16.36 16.70
CA SER A 168 10.71 15.52 15.52
C SER A 168 11.75 16.23 14.66
N GLU A 169 12.80 15.51 14.30
CA GLU A 169 13.87 16.02 13.45
C GLU A 169 13.93 15.20 12.17
N TYR A 170 13.90 15.85 11.01
CA TYR A 170 13.86 15.22 9.70
C TYR A 170 15.15 15.49 8.93
N TYR A 171 15.82 14.44 8.46
CA TYR A 171 17.09 14.55 7.76
C TYR A 171 17.18 13.55 6.60
N PRO A 172 17.92 13.88 5.52
CA PRO A 172 18.41 12.88 4.59
C PRO A 172 19.23 11.81 5.33
N ILE A 173 19.10 10.55 4.93
CA ILE A 173 19.81 9.42 5.56
C ILE A 173 21.34 9.57 5.43
N SER A 174 21.81 10.25 4.37
CA SER A 174 23.22 10.60 4.17
C SER A 174 23.77 11.53 5.26
N SER A 175 22.91 12.25 5.96
CA SER A 175 23.25 13.15 7.06
C SER A 175 23.16 12.47 8.44
N ALA A 176 23.10 11.12 8.48
CA ALA A 176 23.18 10.34 9.70
C ALA A 176 24.50 10.49 10.48
N PRO A 177 25.69 10.62 9.85
CA PRO A 177 26.94 10.84 10.58
C PRO A 177 26.87 12.06 11.50
N GLY A 178 27.31 11.90 12.75
CA GLY A 178 27.29 12.96 13.78
C GLY A 178 25.93 13.17 14.47
N ARG A 179 24.89 12.42 14.10
CA ARG A 179 23.60 12.41 14.79
C ARG A 179 23.57 11.31 15.85
N MET A 180 22.95 11.60 16.99
CA MET A 180 22.85 10.69 18.14
C MET A 180 21.39 10.44 18.49
N LEU A 181 21.03 9.17 18.71
CA LEU A 181 19.78 8.78 19.39
C LEU A 181 20.01 8.74 20.90
N GLN A 182 18.95 9.02 21.64
CA GLN A 182 18.89 8.97 23.09
C GLN A 182 17.89 7.90 23.53
N ASN A 183 17.91 7.55 24.82
CA ASN A 183 16.98 6.60 25.39
C ASN A 183 15.51 7.00 25.16
N GLY A 184 14.69 6.06 24.68
CA GLY A 184 13.28 6.23 24.37
C GLY A 184 12.99 6.82 23.00
N ASP A 185 14.00 7.20 22.21
CA ASP A 185 13.80 7.77 20.89
C ASP A 185 13.18 6.75 19.91
N THR A 186 12.51 7.28 18.89
CA THR A 186 12.03 6.49 17.74
C THR A 186 12.70 6.99 16.48
N LEU A 187 13.43 6.10 15.80
CA LEU A 187 14.03 6.33 14.49
C LEU A 187 13.09 5.77 13.41
N ILE A 188 12.51 6.65 12.61
CA ILE A 188 11.68 6.27 11.46
C ILE A 188 12.51 6.44 10.21
N VAL A 189 12.70 5.37 9.44
CA VAL A 189 13.34 5.43 8.14
C VAL A 189 12.26 5.50 7.06
N SER A 190 12.41 6.42 6.11
CA SER A 190 11.40 6.62 5.07
C SER A 190 12.02 6.82 3.70
N THR A 191 11.21 6.54 2.70
CA THR A 191 11.48 6.90 1.31
C THR A 191 10.71 8.17 0.98
N ASP A 192 11.43 9.27 0.83
CA ASP A 192 10.93 10.53 0.29
C ASP A 192 11.59 10.76 -1.06
N ARG A 193 10.79 10.66 -2.11
CA ARG A 193 11.19 10.76 -3.51
C ARG A 193 10.14 11.57 -4.25
N TYR A 194 10.60 12.52 -5.04
CA TYR A 194 9.76 13.19 -6.03
C TYR A 194 9.75 12.36 -7.32
N ALA A 195 8.63 12.37 -8.04
CA ALA A 195 8.56 11.79 -9.37
C ALA A 195 9.49 12.58 -10.31
N GLY A 196 10.58 11.96 -10.76
CA GLY A 196 11.46 12.57 -11.77
C GLY A 196 10.90 12.44 -13.19
N THR A 197 10.14 11.37 -13.43
CA THR A 197 9.49 11.07 -14.69
C THR A 197 8.06 10.62 -14.46
N ILE A 198 7.23 10.79 -15.47
CA ILE A 198 5.90 10.19 -15.60
C ILE A 198 5.92 9.18 -16.74
N GLN A 199 5.14 8.13 -16.61
CA GLN A 199 4.85 7.19 -17.67
C GLN A 199 3.43 7.42 -18.17
N VAL A 200 3.30 7.66 -19.47
CA VAL A 200 2.02 7.89 -20.13
C VAL A 200 1.83 6.82 -21.20
N ARG A 201 0.60 6.33 -21.36
CA ARG A 201 0.27 5.34 -22.39
C ARG A 201 -0.50 6.00 -23.52
N VAL A 202 -0.16 5.69 -24.76
CA VAL A 202 -0.92 6.05 -25.96
C VAL A 202 -1.60 4.78 -26.48
N GLU A 203 -2.90 4.86 -26.70
CA GLU A 203 -3.75 3.77 -27.20
C GLU A 203 -4.50 4.21 -28.46
N GLY A 204 -5.11 3.25 -29.15
CA GLY A 204 -5.97 3.47 -30.30
C GLY A 204 -5.21 3.47 -31.64
N ALA A 205 -5.70 4.24 -32.61
CA ALA A 205 -5.11 4.30 -33.95
C ALA A 205 -3.84 5.14 -33.95
N HIS A 206 -2.69 4.48 -33.87
CA HIS A 206 -1.38 5.04 -34.18
C HIS A 206 -0.41 3.92 -34.61
N SER A 207 0.76 4.28 -35.13
CA SER A 207 1.84 3.35 -35.53
C SER A 207 3.13 3.59 -34.73
N GLY A 208 3.00 4.25 -33.58
CA GLY A 208 4.10 4.59 -32.67
C GLY A 208 4.21 3.69 -31.45
N GLU A 209 5.09 4.05 -30.52
CA GLU A 209 5.20 3.39 -29.23
C GLU A 209 3.94 3.63 -28.39
N HIS A 210 3.50 2.60 -27.67
CA HIS A 210 2.30 2.68 -26.83
C HIS A 210 2.60 3.23 -25.44
N ALA A 211 3.86 3.25 -24.99
CA ALA A 211 4.23 3.78 -23.68
C ALA A 211 5.37 4.78 -23.85
N MET A 212 5.26 5.93 -23.19
CA MET A 212 6.25 7.00 -23.24
C MET A 212 6.65 7.39 -21.83
N VAL A 213 7.96 7.51 -21.60
CA VAL A 213 8.52 8.06 -20.36
C VAL A 213 8.89 9.52 -20.62
N LEU A 214 8.35 10.41 -19.79
CA LEU A 214 8.50 11.86 -19.94
C LEU A 214 8.97 12.47 -18.60
N PRO A 215 9.70 13.59 -18.60
CA PRO A 215 9.98 14.33 -17.38
C PRO A 215 8.70 14.73 -16.63
N TYR A 216 8.74 14.74 -15.30
CA TYR A 216 7.63 15.26 -14.51
C TYR A 216 7.33 16.73 -14.88
N GLY A 217 6.04 17.06 -15.03
CA GLY A 217 5.58 18.37 -15.53
C GLY A 217 5.51 18.49 -17.06
N SER A 218 5.67 17.39 -17.79
CA SER A 218 5.46 17.35 -19.25
C SER A 218 3.99 17.60 -19.62
N THR A 219 3.78 18.12 -20.83
CA THR A 219 2.44 18.42 -21.36
C THR A 219 2.04 17.46 -22.47
N MET A 220 0.76 17.51 -22.86
CA MET A 220 0.21 16.79 -24.00
C MET A 220 1.00 17.02 -25.29
N ARG A 221 1.51 18.23 -25.53
CA ARG A 221 2.38 18.52 -26.70
C ARG A 221 3.57 17.56 -26.78
N ALA A 222 4.23 17.29 -25.65
CA ALA A 222 5.40 16.42 -25.61
C ALA A 222 5.07 14.96 -25.99
N VAL A 223 3.82 14.54 -25.79
CA VAL A 223 3.31 13.25 -26.29
C VAL A 223 2.98 13.35 -27.77
N LEU A 224 2.15 14.33 -28.17
CA LEU A 224 1.66 14.45 -29.55
C LEU A 224 2.77 14.63 -30.58
N GLU A 225 3.89 15.25 -30.22
CA GLU A 225 5.09 15.34 -31.09
C GLU A 225 5.77 13.99 -31.34
N LYS A 226 5.64 13.05 -30.40
CA LYS A 226 6.25 11.71 -30.47
C LYS A 226 5.30 10.66 -31.04
N VAL A 227 4.00 10.92 -30.98
CA VAL A 227 2.98 10.05 -31.59
C VAL A 227 3.19 9.98 -33.10
N ARG A 228 3.04 8.77 -33.65
CA ARG A 228 3.04 8.53 -35.10
C ARG A 228 1.62 8.21 -35.56
N PRO A 229 0.81 9.20 -35.94
CA PRO A 229 -0.53 8.95 -36.44
C PRO A 229 -0.48 8.21 -37.78
N ASN A 230 -1.52 7.42 -38.06
CA ASN A 230 -1.72 6.70 -39.32
C ASN A 230 -3.01 7.17 -40.01
N SER A 231 -3.37 6.56 -41.13
CA SER A 231 -4.53 6.97 -41.93
C SER A 231 -5.86 6.90 -41.17
N MET A 232 -5.96 6.01 -40.18
CA MET A 232 -7.15 5.80 -39.35
C MET A 232 -7.17 6.67 -38.08
N SER A 233 -6.08 7.35 -37.73
CA SER A 233 -6.03 8.20 -36.53
C SER A 233 -6.97 9.41 -36.62
N GLN A 234 -7.82 9.60 -35.62
CA GLN A 234 -8.64 10.81 -35.47
C GLN A 234 -8.03 11.76 -34.44
N MET A 235 -7.09 12.60 -34.90
CA MET A 235 -6.31 13.50 -34.03
C MET A 235 -7.13 14.64 -33.40
N ASN A 236 -8.25 15.02 -34.00
CA ASN A 236 -9.12 16.08 -33.44
C ASN A 236 -10.04 15.56 -32.33
N ALA A 237 -10.04 14.24 -32.07
CA ALA A 237 -10.88 13.60 -31.06
C ALA A 237 -10.05 12.84 -30.02
N VAL A 238 -8.80 13.26 -29.78
CA VAL A 238 -7.95 12.67 -28.75
C VAL A 238 -8.64 12.73 -27.39
N GLN A 239 -8.61 11.63 -26.66
CA GLN A 239 -9.20 11.48 -25.34
C GLN A 239 -8.10 11.31 -24.31
N LEU A 240 -8.29 11.88 -23.12
CA LEU A 240 -7.40 11.72 -21.98
C LEU A 240 -8.15 11.03 -20.84
N TYR A 241 -7.65 9.88 -20.40
CA TYR A 241 -8.13 9.15 -19.24
C TYR A 241 -7.10 9.23 -18.13
N ARG A 242 -7.54 9.69 -16.96
CA ARG A 242 -6.69 10.00 -15.83
C ARG A 242 -7.13 9.26 -14.57
N PRO A 243 -6.24 8.47 -13.93
CA PRO A 243 -6.56 7.73 -12.71
C PRO A 243 -7.06 8.62 -11.55
N SER A 244 -6.43 9.78 -11.33
CA SER A 244 -6.82 10.70 -10.25
C SER A 244 -8.23 11.27 -10.46
N VAL A 245 -8.61 11.52 -11.71
CA VAL A 245 -9.96 11.99 -12.09
C VAL A 245 -10.97 10.87 -11.95
N ALA A 246 -10.63 9.62 -12.32
CA ALA A 246 -11.50 8.46 -12.10
C ALA A 246 -11.82 8.28 -10.61
N GLN A 247 -10.80 8.39 -9.73
CA GLN A 247 -10.98 8.31 -8.29
C GLN A 247 -11.90 9.43 -7.78
N ARG A 248 -11.66 10.68 -8.20
CA ARG A 248 -12.50 11.82 -7.80
C ARG A 248 -13.94 11.69 -8.29
N GLN A 249 -14.15 11.25 -9.53
CA GLN A 249 -15.48 10.95 -10.06
C GLN A 249 -16.18 9.87 -9.23
N LYS A 250 -15.44 8.84 -8.80
CA LYS A 250 -15.97 7.75 -7.97
C LYS A 250 -16.40 8.24 -6.59
N GLU A 251 -15.61 9.09 -5.95
CA GLU A 251 -15.94 9.71 -4.66
C GLU A 251 -17.21 10.57 -4.77
N MET A 252 -17.30 11.40 -5.81
CA MET A 252 -18.48 12.23 -6.06
C MET A 252 -19.74 11.39 -6.33
N LEU A 253 -19.62 10.32 -7.11
CA LEU A 253 -20.71 9.37 -7.35
C LEU A 253 -21.17 8.74 -6.03
N ASN A 254 -20.24 8.25 -5.21
CA ASN A 254 -20.55 7.62 -3.92
C ASN A 254 -21.28 8.58 -2.98
N LEU A 255 -20.90 9.86 -2.95
CA LEU A 255 -21.57 10.90 -2.18
C LEU A 255 -22.99 11.16 -2.71
N SER A 256 -23.18 11.27 -4.03
CA SER A 256 -24.51 11.43 -4.63
C SER A 256 -25.41 10.23 -4.32
N LEU A 257 -24.87 9.01 -4.37
CA LEU A 257 -25.59 7.78 -4.04
C LEU A 257 -26.01 7.74 -2.57
N GLN A 258 -25.13 8.17 -1.66
CA GLN A 258 -25.45 8.28 -0.23
C GLN A 258 -26.59 9.28 0.00
N LYS A 259 -26.52 10.47 -0.61
CA LYS A 259 -27.59 11.47 -0.51
C LYS A 259 -28.94 10.96 -1.04
N LEU A 260 -28.92 10.17 -2.13
CA LEU A 260 -30.13 9.54 -2.66
C LEU A 260 -30.72 8.53 -1.67
N GLU A 261 -29.88 7.72 -1.04
CA GLU A 261 -30.29 6.74 -0.03
C GLU A 261 -30.88 7.42 1.21
N GLU A 262 -30.25 8.48 1.72
CA GLU A 262 -30.77 9.30 2.83
C GLU A 262 -32.11 9.96 2.49
N ALA A 263 -32.25 10.54 1.29
CA ALA A 263 -33.48 11.16 0.82
C ALA A 263 -34.64 10.15 0.66
N SER A 264 -34.33 8.89 0.37
CA SER A 264 -35.32 7.82 0.32
C SER A 264 -35.85 7.43 1.70
N LEU A 265 -35.07 7.62 2.77
CA LEU A 265 -35.40 7.18 4.12
C LEU A 265 -36.02 8.28 4.99
N SER A 266 -35.86 9.55 4.63
CA SER A 266 -36.25 10.70 5.46
C SER A 266 -37.72 11.14 5.34
N ALA A 267 -38.49 10.60 4.40
CA ALA A 267 -39.88 11.01 4.17
C ALA A 267 -40.85 10.48 5.26
N GLN A 268 -41.61 11.37 5.92
CA GLN A 268 -42.60 11.02 6.97
C GLN A 268 -43.90 10.41 6.41
N SER A 269 -44.33 9.24 6.90
CA SER A 269 -45.55 8.55 6.43
C SER A 269 -46.74 8.84 7.34
N SER A 270 -47.89 9.15 6.75
CA SER A 270 -49.12 9.45 7.50
C SER A 270 -50.06 8.25 7.64
N THR A 271 -49.96 7.27 6.73
CA THR A 271 -50.78 6.04 6.71
C THR A 271 -49.94 4.77 6.63
N LYS A 272 -50.54 3.61 6.96
CA LYS A 272 -49.87 2.30 6.88
C LYS A 272 -49.62 1.87 5.43
N GLU A 273 -50.53 2.21 4.53
CA GLU A 273 -50.46 1.96 3.10
C GLU A 273 -49.34 2.79 2.45
N GLU A 274 -49.14 4.04 2.88
CA GLU A 274 -47.98 4.83 2.46
C GLU A 274 -46.67 4.25 2.98
N ALA A 275 -46.65 3.71 4.20
CA ALA A 275 -45.45 3.11 4.77
C ALA A 275 -45.01 1.83 4.00
N SER A 276 -45.96 0.97 3.59
CA SER A 276 -45.63 -0.23 2.82
C SER A 276 -45.12 0.07 1.41
N LEU A 277 -45.75 1.02 0.70
CA LEU A 277 -45.30 1.48 -0.62
C LEU A 277 -43.89 2.10 -0.55
N ARG A 278 -43.60 2.88 0.50
CA ARG A 278 -42.27 3.47 0.68
C ARG A 278 -41.18 2.46 1.00
N MET A 279 -41.49 1.41 1.76
CA MET A 279 -40.53 0.31 1.96
C MET A 279 -40.17 -0.36 0.63
N GLN A 280 -41.16 -0.54 -0.26
CA GLN A 280 -40.92 -1.10 -1.59
C GLN A 280 -40.09 -0.15 -2.47
N GLU A 281 -40.38 1.15 -2.49
CA GLU A 281 -39.59 2.16 -3.21
C GLU A 281 -38.15 2.24 -2.68
N ALA A 282 -37.97 2.28 -1.36
CA ALA A 282 -36.64 2.29 -0.73
C ALA A 282 -35.83 1.04 -1.08
N GLN A 283 -36.47 -0.11 -1.20
CA GLN A 283 -35.80 -1.34 -1.61
C GLN A 283 -35.34 -1.30 -3.08
N LEU A 284 -36.14 -0.72 -3.99
CA LEU A 284 -35.75 -0.52 -5.39
C LEU A 284 -34.57 0.46 -5.48
N ILE A 285 -34.63 1.56 -4.72
CA ILE A 285 -33.55 2.56 -4.66
C ILE A 285 -32.28 1.93 -4.09
N SER A 286 -32.37 1.13 -3.03
CA SER A 286 -31.22 0.42 -2.46
C SER A 286 -30.57 -0.53 -3.46
N ARG A 287 -31.37 -1.27 -4.26
CA ARG A 287 -30.84 -2.11 -5.36
C ARG A 287 -30.16 -1.28 -6.45
N PHE A 288 -30.75 -0.17 -6.86
CA PHE A 288 -30.15 0.76 -7.80
C PHE A 288 -28.83 1.31 -7.26
N VAL A 289 -28.79 1.74 -5.99
CA VAL A 289 -27.59 2.23 -5.33
C VAL A 289 -26.51 1.16 -5.29
N ALA A 290 -26.85 -0.07 -4.90
CA ALA A 290 -25.91 -1.20 -4.90
C ALA A 290 -25.32 -1.46 -6.29
N LYS A 291 -26.15 -1.44 -7.35
CA LYS A 291 -25.71 -1.61 -8.75
C LYS A 291 -24.86 -0.42 -9.22
N ALA A 292 -25.24 0.81 -8.90
CA ALA A 292 -24.48 2.01 -9.27
C ALA A 292 -23.13 2.10 -8.56
N ARG A 293 -23.02 1.60 -7.32
CA ARG A 293 -21.76 1.56 -6.57
C ARG A 293 -20.73 0.60 -7.19
N THR A 294 -21.10 -0.33 -8.06
CA THR A 294 -20.10 -1.19 -8.74
C THR A 294 -19.48 -0.52 -9.97
N VAL A 295 -20.09 0.54 -10.50
CA VAL A 295 -19.59 1.23 -11.70
C VAL A 295 -18.29 1.97 -11.39
N VAL A 296 -17.28 1.79 -12.24
CA VAL A 296 -15.99 2.48 -12.16
C VAL A 296 -15.92 3.53 -13.26
N PRO A 297 -15.85 4.83 -12.92
CA PRO A 297 -15.64 5.89 -13.89
C PRO A 297 -14.31 5.71 -14.64
N LYS A 298 -14.26 6.12 -15.92
CA LYS A 298 -13.05 6.00 -16.74
C LYS A 298 -12.01 7.07 -16.45
N GLY A 299 -12.39 8.14 -15.72
CA GLY A 299 -11.50 9.27 -15.48
C GLY A 299 -11.27 10.14 -16.71
N GLU A 300 -12.25 10.19 -17.62
CA GLU A 300 -12.16 10.98 -18.85
C GLU A 300 -12.08 12.48 -18.51
N VAL A 301 -11.09 13.15 -19.09
CA VAL A 301 -10.83 14.58 -18.97
C VAL A 301 -11.27 15.25 -20.26
N ILE A 302 -12.17 16.22 -20.16
CA ILE A 302 -12.64 16.98 -21.31
C ILE A 302 -11.55 17.95 -21.74
N LEU A 303 -10.96 17.68 -22.90
CA LEU A 303 -9.94 18.52 -23.51
C LEU A 303 -10.60 19.63 -24.32
N ASN A 304 -10.10 20.85 -24.20
CA ASN A 304 -10.48 21.94 -25.09
C ASN A 304 -9.49 21.97 -26.26
N GLU A 305 -10.01 21.95 -27.49
CA GLU A 305 -9.20 21.95 -28.72
C GLU A 305 -8.20 23.12 -28.74
N SER A 306 -8.57 24.28 -28.17
CA SER A 306 -7.73 25.48 -28.14
C SER A 306 -6.52 25.39 -27.21
N ASN A 307 -6.52 24.47 -26.22
CA ASN A 307 -5.45 24.38 -25.23
C ASN A 307 -4.93 22.97 -25.00
N ILE A 308 -5.25 22.02 -25.87
CA ILE A 308 -4.88 20.61 -25.73
C ILE A 308 -3.37 20.45 -25.46
N ASP A 309 -2.54 21.19 -26.19
CA ASP A 309 -1.07 21.16 -26.07
C ASP A 309 -0.52 21.50 -24.68
N SER A 310 -1.20 22.38 -23.94
CA SER A 310 -0.72 22.89 -22.65
C SER A 310 -1.25 22.09 -21.46
N VAL A 311 -2.09 21.08 -21.71
CA VAL A 311 -2.60 20.19 -20.66
C VAL A 311 -1.42 19.43 -20.04
N LEU A 312 -1.24 19.61 -18.74
CA LEU A 312 -0.23 18.90 -17.94
C LEU A 312 -0.63 17.43 -17.79
N LEU A 313 0.35 16.55 -17.92
CA LEU A 313 0.15 15.11 -17.79
C LEU A 313 0.53 14.63 -16.38
N GLU A 314 -0.18 13.60 -15.94
CA GLU A 314 0.06 12.88 -14.69
C GLU A 314 0.64 11.49 -14.98
N ASP A 315 1.30 10.91 -13.98
CA ASP A 315 1.76 9.53 -14.07
C ASP A 315 0.57 8.58 -14.21
N GLY A 316 0.64 7.68 -15.18
CA GLY A 316 -0.43 6.74 -15.49
C GLY A 316 -1.56 7.30 -16.36
N ASP A 317 -1.44 8.54 -16.88
CA ASP A 317 -2.36 9.06 -17.89
C ASP A 317 -2.39 8.13 -19.12
N VAL A 318 -3.59 7.96 -19.68
CA VAL A 318 -3.82 7.20 -20.91
C VAL A 318 -4.42 8.12 -21.95
N ILE A 319 -3.74 8.27 -23.07
CA ILE A 319 -4.14 9.10 -24.19
C ILE A 319 -4.64 8.18 -25.29
N ASN A 320 -5.95 8.19 -25.53
CA ASN A 320 -6.54 7.37 -26.58
C ASN A 320 -6.73 8.21 -27.84
N ILE A 321 -6.22 7.72 -28.96
CA ILE A 321 -6.41 8.30 -30.29
C ILE A 321 -7.44 7.45 -31.00
N PRO A 322 -8.72 7.87 -31.05
CA PRO A 322 -9.76 7.02 -31.60
C PRO A 322 -9.59 6.84 -33.11
N GLU A 323 -10.20 5.79 -33.64
CA GLU A 323 -10.22 5.55 -35.08
C GLU A 323 -11.24 6.47 -35.78
N LYS A 324 -10.94 6.84 -37.02
CA LYS A 324 -11.92 7.46 -37.91
C LYS A 324 -13.05 6.47 -38.16
N THR A 325 -14.26 6.93 -37.95
CA THR A 325 -15.48 6.16 -38.16
C THR A 325 -16.47 6.98 -38.99
N SER A 326 -17.37 6.30 -39.69
CA SER A 326 -18.50 6.90 -40.40
C SER A 326 -19.83 6.54 -39.72
N LEU A 327 -19.82 6.20 -38.44
CA LEU A 327 -20.97 5.73 -37.68
C LEU A 327 -21.36 6.71 -36.57
N VAL A 328 -22.64 6.75 -36.24
CA VAL A 328 -23.19 7.35 -35.02
C VAL A 328 -23.75 6.20 -34.17
N MET A 329 -23.34 6.12 -32.91
CA MET A 329 -23.83 5.08 -32.00
C MET A 329 -25.08 5.55 -31.30
N VAL A 330 -26.16 4.77 -31.30
CA VAL A 330 -27.38 5.10 -30.55
C VAL A 330 -27.61 4.02 -29.50
N HIS A 331 -27.75 4.44 -28.23
CA HIS A 331 -27.97 3.51 -27.13
C HIS A 331 -28.78 4.13 -26.00
N GLY A 332 -29.26 3.27 -25.10
CA GLY A 332 -30.15 3.62 -24.00
C GLY A 332 -31.58 3.22 -24.26
N GLU A 333 -32.52 4.07 -23.87
CA GLU A 333 -33.96 3.83 -23.93
C GLU A 333 -34.53 4.02 -25.33
N VAL A 334 -33.97 3.24 -26.26
CA VAL A 334 -34.39 3.09 -27.65
C VAL A 334 -34.75 1.64 -27.91
N LEU A 335 -35.65 1.39 -28.86
CA LEU A 335 -36.17 0.05 -29.11
C LEU A 335 -35.05 -0.95 -29.49
N PHE A 336 -34.11 -0.50 -30.34
CA PHE A 336 -32.97 -1.29 -30.78
C PHE A 336 -31.66 -0.47 -30.72
N PRO A 337 -30.90 -0.52 -29.62
CA PRO A 337 -29.57 0.08 -29.54
C PRO A 337 -28.66 -0.43 -30.66
N ASN A 338 -28.14 0.46 -31.51
CA ASN A 338 -27.36 0.07 -32.68
C ASN A 338 -26.43 1.20 -33.18
N ALA A 339 -25.47 0.82 -34.02
CA ALA A 339 -24.65 1.74 -34.81
C ALA A 339 -25.35 2.07 -36.13
N VAL A 340 -25.47 3.35 -36.46
CA VAL A 340 -26.09 3.82 -37.71
C VAL A 340 -25.07 4.59 -38.53
N SER A 341 -25.02 4.35 -39.84
CA SER A 341 -24.15 5.11 -40.74
C SER A 341 -24.47 6.60 -40.66
N TRP A 342 -23.46 7.41 -40.43
CA TRP A 342 -23.57 8.86 -40.41
C TRP A 342 -23.98 9.39 -41.78
N GLN A 343 -24.95 10.29 -41.80
CA GLN A 343 -25.37 11.03 -42.99
C GLN A 343 -25.46 12.52 -42.66
N LYS A 344 -24.98 13.35 -43.59
CA LYS A 344 -24.98 14.80 -43.43
C LYS A 344 -26.43 15.33 -43.36
N GLY A 345 -26.72 16.11 -42.32
CA GLY A 345 -28.02 16.78 -42.14
C GLY A 345 -29.05 15.99 -41.33
N MET A 346 -28.76 14.74 -40.95
CA MET A 346 -29.62 13.98 -40.03
C MET A 346 -29.54 14.53 -38.60
N THR A 347 -30.68 14.66 -37.94
CA THR A 347 -30.80 15.09 -36.54
C THR A 347 -30.74 13.90 -35.58
N THR A 348 -30.65 14.19 -34.28
CA THR A 348 -30.69 13.17 -33.22
C THR A 348 -31.95 12.30 -33.29
N GLU A 349 -33.08 12.90 -33.63
CA GLU A 349 -34.38 12.24 -33.74
C GLU A 349 -34.39 11.26 -34.92
N ASP A 350 -33.80 11.63 -36.05
CA ASP A 350 -33.71 10.76 -37.23
C ASP A 350 -32.93 9.47 -36.92
N TYR A 351 -31.85 9.57 -36.14
CA TYR A 351 -31.07 8.41 -35.71
C TYR A 351 -31.83 7.54 -34.70
N ILE A 352 -32.57 8.15 -33.78
CA ILE A 352 -33.42 7.43 -32.82
C ILE A 352 -34.55 6.69 -33.55
N GLU A 353 -35.17 7.31 -34.55
CA GLU A 353 -36.22 6.68 -35.36
C GLU A 353 -35.69 5.48 -36.15
N LYS A 354 -34.48 5.58 -36.71
CA LYS A 354 -33.79 4.43 -37.33
C LYS A 354 -33.50 3.29 -36.35
N CYS A 355 -33.47 3.57 -35.05
CA CYS A 355 -33.34 2.58 -33.98
C CYS A 355 -34.70 2.09 -33.45
N GLY A 356 -35.79 2.35 -34.19
CA GLY A 356 -37.14 1.93 -33.83
C GLY A 356 -37.85 2.86 -32.84
N GLY A 357 -37.32 4.07 -32.64
CA GLY A 357 -37.88 5.06 -31.72
C GLY A 357 -37.52 4.81 -30.26
N LEU A 358 -38.13 5.62 -29.38
CA LEU A 358 -37.97 5.52 -27.93
C LEU A 358 -38.76 4.33 -27.36
N THR A 359 -38.22 3.64 -26.36
CA THR A 359 -38.96 2.60 -25.61
C THR A 359 -40.05 3.19 -24.70
N GLN A 360 -39.91 4.48 -24.34
CA GLN A 360 -40.78 5.18 -23.39
C GLN A 360 -41.81 6.05 -24.13
N LYS A 361 -42.99 6.26 -23.53
CA LYS A 361 -44.06 7.09 -24.14
C LYS A 361 -43.55 8.51 -24.41
N SER A 362 -43.79 9.00 -25.62
CA SER A 362 -43.39 10.31 -26.15
C SER A 362 -43.62 11.46 -25.15
N GLY A 363 -42.52 12.05 -24.66
CA GLY A 363 -42.53 13.29 -23.86
C GLY A 363 -41.35 13.41 -22.89
N ASN A 364 -40.32 14.14 -23.30
CA ASN A 364 -39.19 14.65 -22.48
C ASN A 364 -38.15 13.62 -22.00
N ALA A 365 -37.79 12.63 -22.82
CA ALA A 365 -36.58 11.83 -22.57
C ALA A 365 -35.35 12.75 -22.65
N ARG A 366 -34.42 12.62 -21.69
CA ARG A 366 -33.18 13.40 -21.72
C ARG A 366 -32.20 12.73 -22.67
N ILE A 367 -31.97 13.36 -23.81
CA ILE A 367 -31.06 12.86 -24.85
C ILE A 367 -29.76 13.67 -24.77
N ILE A 368 -28.64 12.95 -24.74
CA ILE A 368 -27.31 13.54 -24.66
C ILE A 368 -26.51 13.04 -25.85
N VAL A 369 -25.78 13.95 -26.48
CA VAL A 369 -24.79 13.62 -27.50
C VAL A 369 -23.42 13.67 -26.86
N ILE A 370 -22.74 12.53 -26.82
CA ILE A 370 -21.36 12.41 -26.40
C ILE A 370 -20.50 12.45 -27.66
N ARG A 371 -19.74 13.52 -27.83
CA ARG A 371 -18.81 13.69 -28.93
C ARG A 371 -17.67 12.68 -28.81
N GLN A 372 -17.01 12.38 -29.93
CA GLN A 372 -15.88 11.46 -29.94
C GLN A 372 -14.72 11.92 -29.05
N ASN A 373 -14.55 13.22 -28.79
CA ASN A 373 -13.55 13.75 -27.85
C ASN A 373 -13.98 13.68 -26.35
N GLY A 374 -15.12 13.05 -26.06
CA GLY A 374 -15.66 12.88 -24.71
C GLY A 374 -16.61 14.00 -24.25
N ALA A 375 -16.71 15.12 -24.98
CA ALA A 375 -17.59 16.22 -24.59
C ALA A 375 -19.07 15.80 -24.66
N ALA A 376 -19.82 16.01 -23.57
CA ALA A 376 -21.25 15.73 -23.50
C ALA A 376 -22.06 17.02 -23.66
N VAL A 377 -23.02 17.01 -24.59
CA VAL A 377 -23.90 18.15 -24.92
C VAL A 377 -25.35 17.67 -24.95
N ASN A 378 -26.32 18.47 -24.53
CA ASN A 378 -27.73 18.08 -24.70
C ASN A 378 -28.08 18.07 -26.20
N ALA A 379 -28.93 17.13 -26.63
CA ALA A 379 -29.32 17.03 -28.03
C ALA A 379 -29.90 18.34 -28.61
N GLU A 380 -30.65 19.09 -27.80
CA GLU A 380 -31.26 20.37 -28.19
C GLU A 380 -30.22 21.47 -28.52
N ASP A 381 -29.01 21.36 -27.96
CA ASP A 381 -27.92 22.34 -28.14
C ASP A 381 -26.96 21.94 -29.29
N VAL A 382 -27.27 20.88 -30.04
CA VAL A 382 -26.38 20.33 -31.08
C VAL A 382 -26.82 20.79 -32.47
N ASP A 383 -26.02 21.69 -33.08
CA ASP A 383 -26.27 22.16 -34.46
C ASP A 383 -26.17 21.05 -35.51
N SER A 384 -25.19 20.15 -35.34
CA SER A 384 -24.98 19.02 -36.24
C SER A 384 -24.21 17.88 -35.57
N LEU A 385 -24.60 16.65 -35.93
CA LEU A 385 -23.90 15.43 -35.55
C LEU A 385 -22.69 15.19 -36.44
N LYS A 386 -21.61 14.71 -35.83
CA LYS A 386 -20.35 14.35 -36.48
C LYS A 386 -20.21 12.82 -36.48
N PRO A 387 -19.44 12.25 -37.42
CA PRO A 387 -19.06 10.85 -37.35
C PRO A 387 -18.33 10.56 -36.04
N GLY A 388 -18.69 9.46 -35.37
CA GLY A 388 -18.14 9.06 -34.07
C GLY A 388 -18.89 9.63 -32.87
N ASP A 389 -19.91 10.46 -33.08
CA ASP A 389 -20.80 10.88 -32.00
C ASP A 389 -21.63 9.70 -31.48
N GLU A 390 -21.92 9.72 -30.18
CA GLU A 390 -22.77 8.76 -29.50
C GLU A 390 -24.03 9.46 -28.98
N ILE A 391 -25.21 8.98 -29.38
CA ILE A 391 -26.50 9.41 -28.87
C ILE A 391 -26.88 8.50 -27.70
N MET A 392 -27.03 9.12 -26.54
CA MET A 392 -27.37 8.48 -25.28
C MET A 392 -28.76 8.93 -24.87
N VAL A 393 -29.72 8.00 -24.86
CA VAL A 393 -31.08 8.25 -24.38
C VAL A 393 -31.20 7.77 -22.94
N LEU A 394 -31.29 8.70 -22.00
CA LEU A 394 -31.37 8.36 -20.57
C LEU A 394 -32.78 7.89 -20.17
N PRO A 395 -32.88 6.92 -19.26
CA PRO A 395 -34.17 6.52 -18.71
C PRO A 395 -34.78 7.63 -17.87
N LYS A 396 -36.09 7.83 -18.08
CA LYS A 396 -36.91 8.65 -17.21
C LYS A 396 -37.32 7.83 -16.00
N TYR A 397 -37.22 8.45 -14.83
CA TYR A 397 -37.80 7.92 -13.61
C TYR A 397 -38.91 8.85 -13.14
N GLU A 398 -40.05 8.29 -12.77
CA GLU A 398 -41.17 9.03 -12.21
C GLU A 398 -41.45 8.53 -10.79
N SER A 399 -41.33 9.42 -9.79
CA SER A 399 -41.74 9.17 -8.41
C SER A 399 -42.49 10.38 -7.87
N LYS A 400 -43.33 10.15 -6.86
CA LYS A 400 -43.98 11.23 -6.10
C LYS A 400 -42.97 12.14 -5.40
N ASN A 401 -41.77 11.65 -5.09
CA ASN A 401 -40.70 12.44 -4.50
C ASN A 401 -39.80 13.06 -5.58
N ILE A 402 -39.91 14.39 -5.73
CA ILE A 402 -39.13 15.17 -6.71
C ILE A 402 -37.63 15.10 -6.41
N GLU A 403 -37.22 15.03 -5.13
CA GLU A 403 -35.81 14.96 -4.74
C GLU A 403 -35.17 13.63 -5.15
N VAL A 404 -35.87 12.52 -4.90
CA VAL A 404 -35.45 11.18 -5.33
C VAL A 404 -35.37 11.10 -6.86
N THR A 405 -36.37 11.65 -7.55
CA THR A 405 -36.40 11.69 -9.01
C THR A 405 -35.23 12.47 -9.58
N ARG A 406 -34.94 13.65 -9.02
CA ARG A 406 -33.78 14.47 -9.40
C ARG A 406 -32.46 13.76 -9.08
N GLY A 407 -32.37 13.10 -7.94
CA GLY A 407 -31.19 12.35 -7.51
C GLY A 407 -30.85 11.21 -8.48
N ILE A 408 -31.82 10.34 -8.78
CA ILE A 408 -31.67 9.25 -9.75
C ILE A 408 -31.29 9.79 -11.13
N SER A 409 -31.99 10.81 -11.63
CA SER A 409 -31.70 11.41 -12.94
C SER A 409 -30.27 12.00 -13.01
N THR A 410 -29.81 12.62 -11.93
CA THR A 410 -28.45 13.19 -11.83
C THR A 410 -27.40 12.09 -11.81
N ILE A 411 -27.63 11.00 -11.07
CA ILE A 411 -26.71 9.86 -11.02
C ILE A 411 -26.65 9.15 -12.38
N LEU A 412 -27.79 8.92 -13.03
CA LEU A 412 -27.83 8.34 -14.38
C LEU A 412 -27.05 9.20 -15.38
N TYR A 413 -27.19 10.53 -15.31
CA TYR A 413 -26.38 11.47 -16.08
C TYR A 413 -24.88 11.32 -15.79
N GLN A 414 -24.49 11.31 -14.52
CA GLN A 414 -23.08 11.16 -14.11
C GLN A 414 -22.47 9.83 -14.57
N LEU A 415 -23.24 8.73 -14.53
CA LEU A 415 -22.81 7.42 -14.99
C LEU A 415 -22.69 7.36 -16.52
N ALA A 416 -23.65 7.97 -17.23
CA ALA A 416 -23.61 8.06 -18.67
C ALA A 416 -22.39 8.86 -19.16
N VAL A 417 -22.09 10.00 -18.54
CA VAL A 417 -20.95 10.84 -18.95
C VAL A 417 -19.62 10.28 -18.44
N GLY A 418 -19.52 9.87 -17.17
CA GLY A 418 -18.25 9.49 -16.54
C GLY A 418 -17.83 8.03 -16.74
N ALA A 419 -18.78 7.14 -17.01
CA ALA A 419 -18.52 5.71 -17.22
C ALA A 419 -18.99 5.20 -18.59
N LYS A 420 -19.81 5.96 -19.33
CA LYS A 420 -20.51 5.51 -20.55
C LYS A 420 -21.33 4.24 -20.29
N VAL A 421 -22.00 4.18 -19.13
CA VAL A 421 -22.84 3.05 -18.70
C VAL A 421 -24.27 3.53 -18.47
N ILE A 422 -25.23 2.70 -18.88
CA ILE A 422 -26.66 2.90 -18.63
C ILE A 422 -27.12 1.85 -17.64
N LEU A 423 -27.77 2.30 -16.56
CA LEU A 423 -28.40 1.42 -15.58
C LEU A 423 -29.90 1.58 -15.66
N SER A 424 -30.59 0.44 -15.82
CA SER A 424 -32.01 0.33 -15.48
C SER A 424 -32.16 0.01 -13.99
N LEU A 425 -33.26 0.53 -13.41
CA LEU A 425 -33.74 0.21 -12.06
C LEU A 425 -34.24 -1.23 -11.95
#